data_AF-B1N684-F1
#
_entry.id   AF-B1N684-F1
#
_cell.length_a   1.000
_cell.length_b   1.000
_cell.length_c   1.000
_cell.angle_alpha   90.00
_cell.angle_beta   90.00
_cell.angle_gamma   90.00
#
_symmetry.space_group_name_H-M   'P 1'
#
loop_
_entity.id
_entity.type
_entity.pdbx_description
1 polymer ?
#
loop_
_entity_poly.entity_id
_entity_poly.type
_entity_poly.pdbx_seq_one_letter_code
_entity_poly.pdbx_strand_id
1 'polypeptide(L)' 'MGNSLRLFATFFLVAMLLLATGPTTSVEARTCESQSHHFKGNCLSDTNCGSVCRTEGFTGGNCRGFRRRCFCTRNC' A
#
# COMPACT_ATOMS: atom_id res chain seq x y z
N MET A 1 -31.38 31.12 28.57
CA MET A 1 -31.23 31.26 27.10
C MET A 1 -29.78 31.21 26.61
N GLY A 2 -28.81 31.87 27.27
CA GLY A 2 -27.40 31.91 26.81
C GLY A 2 -26.64 30.57 26.78
N ASN A 3 -26.87 29.67 27.73
CA ASN A 3 -26.17 28.37 27.75
C ASN A 3 -26.63 27.42 26.64
N SER A 4 -27.91 27.48 26.26
CA SER A 4 -28.45 26.67 25.16
C SER A 4 -27.85 27.06 23.81
N LEU A 5 -27.70 28.38 23.57
CA LEU A 5 -27.07 28.89 22.35
C LEU A 5 -25.59 28.53 22.24
N ARG A 6 -24.88 28.49 23.39
CA ARG A 6 -23.48 28.04 23.47
C ARG A 6 -23.34 26.56 23.13
N LEU A 7 -24.22 25.72 23.66
CA LEU A 7 -24.25 24.29 23.37
C LEU A 7 -24.51 24.02 21.88
N PHE A 8 -25.45 24.76 21.29
CA PHE A 8 -25.71 24.70 19.85
C PHE A 8 -24.49 25.11 19.02
N ALA A 9 -23.85 26.23 19.36
CA ALA A 9 -22.65 26.69 18.67
C ALA A 9 -21.50 25.68 18.77
N THR A 10 -21.28 25.10 19.96
CA THR A 10 -20.27 24.05 20.13
C THR A 10 -20.59 22.79 19.33
N PHE A 11 -21.86 22.38 19.28
CA PHE A 11 -22.29 21.22 18.50
C PHE A 11 -22.04 21.44 17.01
N PHE A 12 -22.42 22.60 16.47
CA PHE A 12 -22.16 22.95 15.08
C PHE A 12 -20.68 23.04 14.76
N LEU A 13 -19.86 23.62 15.64
CA LEU A 13 -18.40 23.68 15.44
C LEU A 13 -17.77 22.28 15.42
N VAL A 14 -18.18 21.39 16.33
CA VAL A 14 -17.70 19.99 16.35
C VAL A 14 -18.16 19.24 15.09
N ALA A 15 -19.41 19.42 14.67
CA ALA A 15 -19.92 18.79 13.45
C ALA A 15 -19.15 19.24 12.19
N MET A 16 -18.85 20.54 12.07
CA MET A 16 -18.05 21.08 10.96
C MET A 16 -16.61 20.55 10.96
N LEU A 17 -15.98 20.39 12.14
CA LEU A 17 -14.66 19.76 12.24
C LEU A 17 -14.67 18.29 11.77
N LEU A 18 -15.71 17.53 12.14
CA LEU A 18 -15.84 16.13 11.75
C LEU A 18 -16.11 15.95 10.25
N LEU A 19 -16.81 16.89 9.63
CA LEU A 19 -17.09 16.89 8.18
C LEU A 19 -15.88 17.33 7.34
N ALA A 20 -14.92 18.06 7.93
CA ALA A 20 -13.73 18.53 7.23
C ALA A 20 -12.72 17.41 6.93
N THR A 21 -12.77 16.29 7.64
CA THR A 21 -11.97 15.09 7.34
C THR A 21 -12.67 14.27 6.26
N GLY A 22 -12.55 14.71 5.00
CA GLY A 22 -12.99 13.92 3.86
C GLY A 22 -12.24 12.58 3.77
N PRO A 23 -12.80 11.56 3.10
CA PRO A 23 -12.12 10.29 2.91
C PRO A 23 -10.81 10.55 2.17
N THR A 24 -9.68 10.33 2.86
CA THR A 24 -8.37 10.28 2.23
C THR A 24 -8.37 9.05 1.34
N THR A 25 -8.65 9.23 0.05
CA THR A 25 -8.41 8.19 -0.93
C THR A 25 -6.89 8.01 -1.00
N SER A 26 -6.38 7.06 -0.23
CA SER A 26 -5.03 6.56 -0.41
C SER A 26 -4.97 5.98 -1.82
N VAL A 27 -4.39 6.73 -2.75
CA VAL A 27 -4.02 6.21 -4.06
C VAL A 27 -2.79 5.33 -3.82
N GLU A 28 -3.01 4.12 -3.31
CA GLU A 28 -1.98 3.09 -3.41
C GLU A 28 -1.75 2.84 -4.90
N ALA A 29 -0.52 3.10 -5.36
CA ALA A 29 -0.12 2.72 -6.70
C ALA A 29 -0.40 1.22 -6.89
N ARG A 30 -0.94 0.84 -8.05
CA ARG A 30 -1.21 -0.56 -8.31
C ARG A 30 0.12 -1.29 -8.35
N THR A 31 0.19 -2.48 -7.77
CA THR A 31 1.41 -3.28 -7.84
C THR A 31 1.23 -4.31 -8.95
N CYS A 32 2.09 -4.25 -9.95
CA CYS A 32 2.18 -5.23 -11.01
C CYS A 32 3.21 -6.30 -10.64
N GLU A 33 2.91 -7.55 -10.95
CA GLU A 33 3.77 -8.69 -10.65
C GLU A 33 4.07 -9.50 -11.90
N SER A 34 5.30 -10.02 -12.01
CA SER A 34 5.73 -10.94 -13.07
C SER A 34 6.64 -12.00 -12.51
N GLN A 35 6.59 -13.23 -13.03
CA GLN A 35 7.58 -14.25 -12.64
C GLN A 35 8.96 -13.83 -13.15
N SER A 36 9.99 -13.94 -12.30
CA SER A 36 11.38 -13.64 -12.68
C SER A 36 11.89 -14.60 -13.76
N HIS A 37 12.61 -14.05 -14.75
CA HIS A 37 13.25 -14.83 -15.82
C HIS A 37 14.67 -15.28 -15.44
N HIS A 38 15.37 -14.47 -14.64
CA HIS A 38 16.76 -14.71 -14.25
C HIS A 38 16.90 -15.55 -12.98
N PHE A 39 15.90 -15.56 -12.09
CA PHE A 39 15.94 -16.34 -10.86
C PHE A 39 15.86 -17.84 -11.16
N LYS A 40 16.76 -18.64 -10.56
CA LYS A 40 16.84 -20.10 -10.75
C LYS A 40 16.67 -20.82 -9.42
N GLY A 41 15.99 -21.97 -9.46
CA GLY A 41 15.77 -22.83 -8.30
C GLY A 41 14.65 -22.36 -7.37
N ASN A 42 14.62 -22.95 -6.17
CA ASN A 42 13.62 -22.63 -5.14
C ASN A 42 13.95 -21.28 -4.47
N CYS A 43 12.95 -20.43 -4.40
CA CYS A 43 13.01 -19.13 -3.77
C CYS A 43 12.87 -19.26 -2.25
N LEU A 44 14.00 -19.13 -1.55
CA LEU A 44 14.09 -19.23 -0.09
C LEU A 44 14.35 -17.88 0.60
N SER A 45 14.67 -16.84 -0.18
CA SER A 45 14.98 -15.50 0.31
C SER A 45 14.36 -14.45 -0.60
N ASP A 46 13.43 -13.67 -0.03
CA ASP A 46 12.81 -12.53 -0.72
C ASP A 46 13.85 -11.47 -1.08
N THR A 47 14.87 -11.27 -0.23
CA THR A 47 15.96 -10.33 -0.51
C THR A 47 16.77 -10.73 -1.74
N ASN A 48 17.06 -12.01 -1.90
CA ASN A 48 17.76 -12.53 -3.08
C ASN A 48 16.87 -12.39 -4.33
N CYS A 49 15.60 -12.80 -4.24
CA CYS A 49 14.61 -12.62 -5.32
C CYS A 49 14.49 -11.15 -5.74
N GLY A 50 14.30 -10.23 -4.79
CA GLY A 50 14.23 -8.80 -5.05
C GLY A 50 15.50 -8.24 -5.68
N SER A 51 16.69 -8.73 -5.31
CA SER A 51 17.95 -8.31 -5.91
C SER A 51 18.03 -8.72 -7.38
N VAL A 52 17.63 -9.94 -7.72
CA VAL A 52 17.53 -10.40 -9.12
C VAL A 52 16.49 -9.59 -9.89
N CYS A 53 15.31 -9.37 -9.31
CA CYS A 53 14.24 -8.59 -9.93
C CYS A 53 14.64 -7.14 -10.25
N ARG A 54 15.51 -6.53 -9.44
CA ARG A 54 16.08 -5.21 -9.77
C ARG A 54 16.93 -5.23 -11.04
N THR A 55 17.65 -6.32 -11.30
CA THR A 55 18.38 -6.50 -12.56
C THR A 55 17.45 -6.69 -13.77
N GLU A 56 16.20 -7.09 -13.52
CA GLU A 56 15.13 -7.23 -14.53
C GLU A 56 14.32 -5.94 -14.72
N GLY A 57 14.67 -4.85 -14.03
CA GLY A 57 13.96 -3.56 -14.12
C GLY A 57 12.71 -3.44 -13.23
N PHE A 58 12.57 -4.30 -12.24
CA PHE A 58 11.52 -4.21 -11.22
C PHE A 58 12.02 -3.52 -9.95
N THR A 59 11.12 -2.97 -9.13
CA THR A 59 11.52 -2.28 -7.88
C THR A 59 11.77 -3.26 -6.75
N GLY A 60 11.17 -4.45 -6.80
CA GLY A 60 11.35 -5.51 -5.83
C GLY A 60 10.92 -6.87 -6.33
N GLY A 61 10.77 -7.81 -5.40
CA GLY A 61 10.26 -9.15 -5.68
C GLY A 61 10.18 -10.00 -4.42
N ASN A 62 9.33 -11.02 -4.43
CA ASN A 62 9.15 -11.93 -3.33
C ASN A 62 8.86 -13.38 -3.77
N CYS A 63 9.21 -14.32 -2.90
CA CYS A 63 9.02 -15.75 -3.06
C CYS A 63 7.56 -16.13 -2.77
N ARG A 64 6.88 -16.78 -3.73
CA ARG A 64 5.47 -17.18 -3.57
C ARG A 64 5.18 -18.62 -3.97
N GLY A 65 4.10 -19.13 -3.39
CA GLY A 65 3.48 -20.40 -3.74
C GLY A 65 4.24 -21.64 -3.25
N PHE A 66 3.61 -22.79 -3.44
CA PHE A 66 4.15 -24.09 -3.03
C PHE A 66 5.49 -24.42 -3.72
N ARG A 67 5.61 -24.06 -5.00
CA ARG A 67 6.85 -24.24 -5.78
C ARG A 67 7.94 -23.23 -5.45
N ARG A 68 7.71 -22.32 -4.50
CA ARG A 68 8.67 -21.27 -4.08
C ARG A 68 9.26 -20.55 -5.30
N ARG A 69 8.43 -19.91 -6.12
CA ARG A 69 8.90 -19.15 -7.30
C ARG A 69 9.12 -17.69 -6.94
N CYS A 70 10.10 -17.05 -7.57
CA CYS A 70 10.35 -15.62 -7.42
C CYS A 70 9.41 -14.82 -8.35
N PHE A 71 8.66 -13.89 -7.78
CA PHE A 71 7.82 -12.94 -8.51
C PHE A 71 8.34 -11.53 -8.28
N CYS A 72 8.67 -10.83 -9.36
CA CYS A 72 9.13 -9.45 -9.36
C CYS A 72 7.94 -8.50 -9.29
N THR A 73 8.10 -7.41 -8.54
CA THR A 73 7.05 -6.42 -8.30
C THR A 73 7.51 -5.03 -8.71
N ARG A 74 6.58 -4.25 -9.29
CA ARG A 74 6.80 -2.83 -9.59
C ARG A 74 5.50 -2.05 -9.51
N ASN A 75 5.62 -0.75 -9.28
CA ASN A 75 4.49 0.16 -9.36
C ASN A 75 3.99 0.27 -10.81
N CYS A 76 2.67 0.24 -10.94
CA CYS A 76 1.85 0.51 -12.10
C CYS A 76 0.51 1.13 -11.59
#